data_AF-A0ABD3CZP3-F1
#
_entry.id   AF-A0ABD3CZP3-F1
#
_cell.length_a   1.000
_cell.length_b   1.000
_cell.length_c   1.000
_cell.angle_alpha   90.00
_cell.angle_beta   90.00
_cell.angle_gamma   90.00
#
_symmetry.space_group_name_H-M   'P 1'
#
loop_
_entity.id
_entity.type
_entity.pdbx_description
1 polymer ?
#
loop_
_entity_poly.entity_id
_entity_poly.type
_entity_poly.pdbx_seq_one_letter_code
_entity_poly.pdbx_strand_id
1 'polypeptide(L)' 'MILHLKGDRKDFEFVKSSLSAEGFDVVYDINGGEAVVVEPILDALPNLEQYIYCSSAGVYLKSDYLPQFESLLM' A
#
# COMPACT_ATOMS: atom_id res chain seq x y z
N MET A 1 -9.28 18.89 8.29
CA MET A 1 -9.39 17.89 9.38
C MET A 1 -9.11 16.53 8.76
N ILE A 2 -8.21 15.73 9.33
CA ILE A 2 -7.87 14.41 8.79
C ILE A 2 -8.78 13.38 9.45
N LEU A 3 -9.47 12.57 8.65
CA LEU A 3 -10.28 11.46 9.13
C LEU A 3 -9.36 10.24 9.37
N HIS A 4 -9.64 9.51 10.44
CA HIS A 4 -8.85 8.35 10.83
C HIS A 4 -9.75 7.12 10.88
N LEU A 5 -9.36 6.08 10.15
CA LEU A 5 -9.96 4.77 10.22
C LEU A 5 -9.05 3.85 11.03
N LYS A 6 -9.53 3.35 12.17
CA LYS A 6 -8.80 2.37 12.98
C LYS A 6 -9.20 0.97 12.52
N GLY A 7 -8.23 0.18 12.07
CA GLY A 7 -8.45 -1.22 11.69
C GLY A 7 -7.15 -1.96 11.40
N ASP A 8 -7.28 -3.26 11.12
CA ASP A 8 -6.18 -4.11 10.66
C ASP A 8 -6.36 -4.38 9.16
N ARG A 9 -5.32 -4.16 8.35
CA ARG A 9 -5.37 -4.42 6.90
C ARG A 9 -5.48 -5.90 6.55
N LYS A 10 -5.20 -6.80 7.50
CA LYS A 10 -5.38 -8.25 7.35
C LYS A 10 -6.82 -8.70 7.62
N ASP A 11 -7.68 -7.80 8.13
CA ASP A 11 -9.12 -8.03 8.19
C ASP A 11 -9.77 -7.56 6.88
N PHE A 12 -9.85 -8.47 5.91
CA PHE A 12 -10.26 -8.15 4.55
C PHE A 12 -11.72 -7.70 4.45
N GLU A 13 -12.60 -8.27 5.27
CA GLU A 13 -14.01 -7.88 5.30
C GLU A 13 -14.16 -6.46 5.88
N PHE A 14 -13.42 -6.14 6.94
CA PHE A 14 -13.37 -4.79 7.48
C PHE A 14 -12.85 -3.78 6.45
N VAL A 15 -11.74 -4.10 5.76
CA VAL A 15 -11.16 -3.23 4.72
C VAL A 15 -12.17 -2.98 3.60
N LYS A 16 -12.79 -4.04 3.07
CA LYS A 16 -13.76 -3.90 1.98
C LYS A 16 -14.95 -3.05 2.39
N SER A 17 -15.56 -3.34 3.53
CA SER A 17 -16.75 -2.62 4.00
C SER A 17 -16.48 -1.17 4.36
N SER A 18 -15.34 -0.89 5.00
CA SER A 18 -14.99 0.46 5.45
C SER A 18 -14.55 1.36 4.31
N LEU A 19 -13.77 0.84 3.35
CA LEU A 19 -13.28 1.64 2.22
C LEU A 19 -14.35 1.84 1.14
N SER A 20 -15.23 0.86 0.90
CA SER A 20 -16.32 1.00 -0.08
C SER A 20 -17.31 2.13 0.30
N ALA A 21 -17.39 2.47 1.59
CA ALA A 21 -18.20 3.58 2.07
C ALA A 21 -17.58 4.95 1.79
N GLU A 22 -16.30 4.99 1.43
CA GLU A 22 -15.50 6.20 1.29
C GLU A 22 -15.10 6.41 -0.19
N GLY A 23 -15.36 7.59 -0.73
CA GLY A 23 -15.05 7.92 -2.14
C GLY A 23 -13.63 8.43 -2.31
N PHE A 24 -12.64 7.54 -2.37
CA PHE A 24 -11.23 7.92 -2.60
C PHE A 24 -10.88 7.96 -4.09
N ASP A 25 -10.23 9.05 -4.52
CA ASP A 25 -9.68 9.17 -5.88
C ASP A 25 -8.25 8.60 -5.97
N VAL A 26 -7.47 8.72 -4.88
CA VAL A 26 -6.06 8.30 -4.82
C VAL A 26 -5.74 7.61 -3.50
N VAL A 27 -5.00 6.49 -3.56
CA VAL A 27 -4.49 5.77 -2.38
C VAL A 27 -2.96 5.75 -2.39
N TYR A 28 -2.36 6.10 -1.24
CA TYR A 28 -0.93 5.94 -0.97
C TYR A 28 -0.74 4.76 0.00
N ASP A 29 -0.43 3.56 -0.52
CA ASP A 29 -0.14 2.40 0.33
C ASP A 29 1.34 2.38 0.74
N ILE A 30 1.64 3.13 1.80
CA ILE A 30 2.98 3.25 2.38
C ILE A 30 3.39 1.98 3.15
N ASN A 31 2.41 1.28 3.73
CA ASN A 31 2.65 0.08 4.51
C ASN A 31 2.48 -1.20 3.67
N GLY A 32 2.73 -1.08 2.36
CA GLY A 32 2.59 -2.14 1.37
C GLY A 32 3.23 -3.43 1.87
N GLY A 33 2.43 -4.50 1.93
CA GLY A 33 2.84 -5.79 2.44
C GLY A 33 2.97 -6.82 1.33
N GLU A 34 2.32 -7.96 1.50
CA GLU A 34 2.18 -8.95 0.43
C GLU A 34 1.06 -8.56 -0.53
N ALA A 35 1.09 -9.06 -1.77
CA ALA A 35 0.05 -8.78 -2.75
C ALA A 35 -1.37 -9.10 -2.24
N VAL A 36 -1.51 -10.14 -1.41
CA VAL A 36 -2.78 -10.59 -0.84
C VAL A 36 -3.47 -9.54 0.04
N VAL A 37 -2.71 -8.58 0.61
CA VAL A 37 -3.29 -7.51 1.44
C VAL A 37 -3.58 -6.24 0.63
N VAL A 38 -3.33 -6.25 -0.68
CA VAL A 38 -3.64 -5.15 -1.61
C VAL A 38 -4.96 -5.41 -2.32
N GLU A 39 -5.24 -6.66 -2.70
CA GLU A 39 -6.46 -7.06 -3.43
C GLU A 39 -7.76 -6.54 -2.77
N PRO A 40 -7.97 -6.65 -1.44
CA PRO A 40 -9.20 -6.18 -0.81
C PRO A 40 -9.41 -4.67 -0.91
N ILE A 41 -8.33 -3.89 -1.02
CA ILE A 41 -8.39 -2.42 -1.14
C ILE A 41 -8.82 -2.03 -2.56
N LEU A 42 -8.23 -2.66 -3.58
CA LEU A 42 -8.57 -2.40 -4.98
C LEU A 42 -10.00 -2.86 -5.30
N ASP A 43 -10.42 -4.00 -4.75
CA ASP A 43 -11.80 -4.51 -4.87
C ASP A 43 -12.82 -3.52 -4.27
N ALA A 44 -12.47 -2.86 -3.16
CA ALA A 44 -13.34 -1.92 -2.47
C ALA A 44 -13.47 -0.57 -3.21
N LEU A 45 -12.48 -0.24 -4.06
CA LEU A 45 -12.35 1.06 -4.71
C LEU A 45 -12.27 0.88 -6.24
N PRO A 46 -13.34 0.40 -6.90
CA PRO A 46 -13.31 0.06 -8.33
C PRO A 46 -13.12 1.27 -9.26
N ASN A 47 -13.36 2.48 -8.76
CA ASN A 47 -13.24 3.73 -9.51
C ASN A 47 -11.99 4.54 -9.15
N LEU A 48 -11.03 3.94 -8.43
CA LEU A 48 -9.82 4.61 -8.00
C LEU A 48 -9.00 5.09 -9.21
N GLU A 49 -8.61 6.36 -9.22
CA GLU A 49 -7.82 6.91 -10.33
C GLU A 49 -6.35 6.48 -10.25
N GLN A 50 -5.78 6.48 -9.03
CA GLN A 50 -4.37 6.13 -8.81
C GLN A 50 -4.17 5.33 -7.53
N TYR A 51 -3.38 4.27 -7.65
CA TYR A 51 -2.88 3.49 -6.52
C TYR A 51 -1.35 3.56 -6.47
N ILE A 52 -0.82 4.28 -5.49
CA ILE A 52 0.61 4.49 -5.31
C ILE A 52 1.09 3.50 -4.26
N TYR A 53 1.77 2.45 -4.72
CA TYR A 53 2.26 1.36 -3.88
C TYR A 53 3.73 1.56 -3.50
N CYS A 54 4.01 1.63 -2.20
CA CYS A 54 5.37 1.65 -1.70
C CYS A 54 5.90 0.22 -1.54
N SER A 55 6.56 -0.29 -2.58
CA SER A 55 7.27 -1.56 -2.51
C SER A 55 8.52 -1.48 -1.63
N SER A 56 9.13 -2.63 -1.35
CA SER A 56 10.39 -2.72 -0.60
C SER A 56 11.54 -3.22 -1.48
N ALA A 57 12.77 -3.00 -1.03
CA ALA A 57 13.96 -3.60 -1.63
C ALA A 57 13.94 -5.14 -1.67
N GLY A 58 13.02 -5.79 -0.93
CA GLY A 58 12.85 -7.23 -0.94
C GLY A 58 12.33 -7.81 -2.26
N VAL A 59 11.83 -6.98 -3.18
CA VAL A 59 11.37 -7.46 -4.51
C VAL A 59 12.50 -7.62 -5.53
N TYR A 60 13.70 -7.10 -5.24
CA TYR A 60 14.84 -7.28 -6.11
C TYR A 60 15.32 -8.74 -6.09
N LEU A 61 15.86 -9.21 -7.22
CA LEU A 61 16.54 -10.50 -7.27
C LEU A 61 17.70 -10.52 -6.27
N LYS A 62 17.96 -11.70 -5.68
CA LYS A 62 19.12 -11.90 -4.82
C LYS A 62 20.39 -11.49 -5.57
N SER A 63 21.16 -10.61 -4.95
CA SER A 63 22.39 -10.05 -5.47
C SER A 63 23.34 -9.80 -4.31
N ASP A 64 24.63 -9.89 -4.56
CA ASP A 64 25.68 -9.48 -3.60
C ASP A 64 25.81 -7.95 -3.50
N TYR A 65 25.17 -7.22 -4.43
CA TYR A 65 25.13 -5.76 -4.43
C TYR A 65 23.88 -5.27 -3.72
N LEU A 66 24.05 -4.28 -2.83
CA LEU A 66 22.93 -3.59 -2.20
C LEU A 66 22.12 -2.85 -3.28
N PRO A 67 20.78 -2.91 -3.22
CA PRO A 67 19.91 -2.21 -4.19
C PRO A 67 19.92 -0.69 -4.01
N GLN A 68 20.50 -0.21 -2.91
CA GLN A 68 20.63 1.19 -2.56
C GLN A 68 22.11 1.52 -2.33
N PHE A 69 22.58 2.60 -2.93
CA PHE A 69 23.91 3.16 -2.71
C PHE A 69 23.75 4.54 -2.08
N GLU A 70 24.30 4.70 -0.89
CA GLU A 70 24.36 5.99 -0.19
C GLU A 70 25.83 6.38 -0.11
N SER A 71 26.25 7.43 -0.85
CA SER A 71 27.60 7.98 -0.71
C SER A 71 27.64 8.92 0.50
N LEU A 72 28.55 8.65 1.44
CA LEU A 72 28.96 9.60 2.48
C LEU A 72 29.70 10.78 1.84
N LEU A 73 28.96 11.73 1.28
CA LEU A 73 29.42 13.07 0.89
C LEU A 73 28.19 13.97 0.74
N MET A 74 27.81 14.60 1.85
CA MET A 74 27.29 15.97 1.86
C MET A 74 28.47 16.92 2.07
#